data_AF-A0A2T7UEU9-F1
#
_entry.id   AF-A0A2T7UEU9-F1
#
_cell.length_a   1.000
_cell.length_b   1.000
_cell.length_c   1.000
_cell.angle_alpha   90.00
_cell.angle_beta   90.00
_cell.angle_gamma   90.00
#
_symmetry.space_group_name_H-M   'P 1'
#
loop_
_entity.id
_entity.type
_entity.pdbx_description
1 polymer ?
#
loop_
_entity_poly.entity_id
_entity_poly.type
_entity_poly.pdbx_seq_one_letter_code
_entity_poly.pdbx_strand_id
1 'polypeptide(L)'
;MALLSPLLGAPLYFDKIKQSRQQTQLNELNIKKIKLEIKEKEDAATDLEEKKNQVGKSLALPLEKAPTADDIAQALLARKKIARRRSNYYEASLTDSKIDAVGFAPSHNKVTADKVVPRSDFGNFVIAKANLEPLVYEGLLLEIVSPVLRSGSIKWRGIFEKKTVSFELQDDTFRSEVASQKVQFQNGTTLLCDFEVHQREDDTGEIEIAGYAVTKVHDVKAPQMFRKNSAEEQLNLQLPDWSSDIDV
;
A
#
# COMPACT_ATOMS: atom_id res chain seq x y z
N MET A 1 -7.78 84.13 -85.83
CA MET A 1 -9.12 84.73 -85.68
C MET A 1 -10.03 83.72 -85.01
N ALA A 2 -10.78 84.18 -84.01
CA ALA A 2 -11.51 83.40 -83.04
C ALA A 2 -12.66 82.59 -83.65
N LEU A 3 -12.91 81.41 -83.10
CA LEU A 3 -14.27 80.97 -82.77
C LEU A 3 -14.22 80.14 -81.48
N LEU A 4 -14.64 80.80 -80.39
CA LEU A 4 -15.35 80.11 -79.32
C LEU A 4 -16.54 79.39 -79.95
N SER A 5 -16.75 78.13 -79.59
CA SER A 5 -18.08 77.54 -79.58
C SER A 5 -18.35 76.89 -78.22
N PRO A 6 -19.58 77.00 -77.71
CA PRO A 6 -19.88 76.97 -76.29
C PRO A 6 -20.55 75.67 -75.85
N LEU A 7 -20.65 75.52 -74.53
CA LEU A 7 -21.69 74.82 -73.77
C LEU A 7 -22.44 73.68 -74.49
N LEU A 8 -22.27 72.46 -73.98
CA LEU A 8 -23.37 71.68 -73.37
C LEU A 8 -22.76 70.39 -72.78
N GLY A 9 -22.53 70.36 -71.47
CA GLY A 9 -21.99 69.17 -70.79
C GLY A 9 -22.19 69.18 -69.28
N ALA A 10 -23.19 69.91 -68.81
CA ALA A 10 -23.40 70.14 -67.38
C ALA A 10 -24.09 69.02 -66.56
N PRO A 11 -24.65 67.92 -67.10
CA PRO A 11 -25.08 66.81 -66.24
C PRO A 11 -24.02 65.70 -66.08
N LEU A 12 -23.25 65.40 -67.13
CA LEU A 12 -22.31 64.26 -67.14
C LEU A 12 -20.99 64.53 -66.38
N TYR A 13 -20.59 65.79 -66.25
CA TYR A 13 -19.37 66.15 -65.53
C TYR A 13 -19.52 66.06 -64.00
N PHE A 14 -20.70 66.43 -63.46
CA PHE A 14 -20.97 66.30 -62.02
C PHE A 14 -21.08 64.84 -61.58
N ASP A 15 -21.70 63.97 -62.38
CA ASP A 15 -21.78 62.54 -62.06
C ASP A 15 -20.40 61.87 -62.09
N LYS A 16 -19.53 62.23 -63.04
CA LYS A 16 -18.15 61.71 -63.10
C LYS A 16 -17.30 62.19 -61.91
N ILE A 17 -17.46 63.44 -61.49
CA ILE A 17 -16.82 63.98 -60.28
C ILE A 17 -17.37 63.29 -59.03
N LYS A 18 -18.69 63.05 -58.97
CA LYS A 18 -19.35 62.36 -57.85
C LYS A 18 -18.88 60.91 -57.75
N GLN A 19 -18.80 60.19 -58.86
CA GLN A 19 -18.25 58.83 -58.93
C GLN A 19 -16.77 58.78 -58.55
N SER A 20 -15.96 59.73 -59.01
CA SER A 20 -14.54 59.84 -58.63
C SER A 20 -14.36 60.10 -57.13
N ARG A 21 -15.19 60.98 -56.54
CA ARG A 21 -15.20 61.22 -55.08
C ARG A 21 -15.63 59.97 -54.32
N GLN A 22 -16.65 59.25 -54.79
CA GLN A 22 -17.08 57.97 -54.20
C GLN A 22 -15.97 56.92 -54.28
N GLN A 23 -15.25 56.83 -55.40
CA GLN A 23 -14.12 55.91 -55.56
C GLN A 23 -12.96 56.27 -54.63
N THR A 24 -12.68 57.58 -54.46
CA THR A 24 -11.66 58.07 -53.54
C THR A 24 -12.01 57.74 -52.09
N GLN A 25 -13.28 57.95 -51.70
CA GLN A 25 -13.81 57.58 -50.40
C GLN A 25 -13.72 56.06 -50.17
N LEU A 26 -14.05 55.25 -51.17
CA LEU A 26 -13.97 53.79 -51.09
C LEU A 26 -12.52 53.32 -50.90
N ASN A 27 -11.58 53.92 -51.65
CA ASN A 27 -10.15 53.63 -51.51
C ASN A 27 -9.63 54.04 -50.12
N GLU A 28 -10.07 55.19 -49.60
CA GLU A 28 -9.70 55.65 -48.26
C GLU A 28 -10.23 54.70 -47.16
N LEU A 29 -11.48 54.25 -47.28
CA LEU A 29 -12.07 53.28 -46.35
C LEU A 29 -11.35 51.93 -46.41
N ASN A 30 -10.96 51.46 -47.60
CA ASN A 30 -10.16 50.25 -47.75
C ASN A 30 -8.78 50.39 -47.10
N ILE A 31 -8.10 51.52 -47.27
CA ILE A 31 -6.81 51.78 -46.61
C ILE A 31 -6.98 51.80 -45.08
N LYS A 32 -8.04 52.43 -44.57
CA LYS A 32 -8.36 52.42 -43.13
C LYS A 32 -8.62 51.02 -42.61
N LYS A 33 -9.38 50.20 -43.36
CA LYS A 33 -9.64 48.80 -43.03
C LYS A 33 -8.35 47.99 -42.96
N ILE A 34 -7.48 48.10 -43.96
CA ILE A 34 -6.19 47.39 -43.99
C ILE A 34 -5.32 47.81 -42.80
N LYS A 35 -5.27 49.10 -42.46
CA LYS A 35 -4.52 49.58 -41.29
C LYS A 35 -5.06 49.02 -39.98
N LEU A 36 -6.38 48.95 -39.82
CA LEU A 36 -7.01 48.35 -38.64
C LEU A 36 -6.71 46.85 -38.55
N GLU A 37 -6.76 46.14 -39.67
CA GLU A 37 -6.45 44.70 -39.71
C GLU A 37 -4.98 44.43 -39.40
N ILE A 38 -4.05 45.26 -39.89
CA ILE A 38 -2.63 45.17 -39.53
C ILE A 38 -2.45 45.40 -38.03
N LYS A 39 -3.08 46.45 -37.48
CA LYS A 39 -3.00 46.74 -36.06
C LYS A 39 -3.58 45.62 -35.20
N GLU A 40 -4.71 45.04 -35.59
CA GLU A 40 -5.32 43.90 -34.90
C GLU A 40 -4.41 42.67 -34.93
N LYS A 41 -3.72 42.42 -36.05
CA LYS A 41 -2.73 41.34 -36.15
C LYS A 41 -1.47 41.62 -35.33
N GLU A 42 -1.02 42.86 -35.23
CA GLU A 42 0.09 43.29 -34.38
C GLU A 42 -0.27 43.12 -32.89
N ASP A 43 -1.43 43.63 -32.47
CA ASP A 43 -1.94 43.50 -31.10
C ASP A 43 -2.15 42.00 -30.73
N ALA A 44 -2.66 41.19 -31.67
CA ALA A 44 -2.77 39.74 -31.48
C ALA A 44 -1.41 39.04 -31.40
N ALA A 45 -0.40 39.51 -32.15
CA ALA A 45 0.95 38.97 -32.07
C ALA A 45 1.62 39.34 -30.75
N THR A 46 1.44 40.56 -30.25
CA THR A 46 1.94 40.98 -28.92
C THR A 46 1.25 40.21 -27.81
N ASP A 47 -0.07 40.00 -27.88
CA ASP A 47 -0.80 39.18 -26.91
C ASP A 47 -0.32 37.72 -26.89
N LEU A 48 0.02 37.16 -28.06
CA LEU A 48 0.59 35.82 -28.18
C LEU A 48 2.02 35.75 -27.63
N GLU A 49 2.84 36.79 -27.83
CA GLU A 49 4.18 36.89 -27.23
C GLU A 49 4.11 37.07 -25.72
N GLU A 50 3.17 37.88 -25.21
CA GLU A 50 2.93 38.03 -23.77
C GLU A 50 2.44 36.73 -23.14
N LYS A 51 1.50 36.03 -23.80
CA LYS A 51 1.06 34.68 -23.37
C LYS A 51 2.21 33.68 -23.41
N LYS A 52 3.07 33.69 -24.45
CA LYS A 52 4.27 32.85 -24.51
C LYS A 52 5.28 33.20 -23.43
N ASN A 53 5.47 34.48 -23.11
CA ASN A 53 6.35 34.92 -22.03
C ASN A 53 5.80 34.59 -20.64
N GLN A 54 4.47 34.58 -20.46
CA GLN A 54 3.82 34.10 -19.23
C GLN A 54 3.89 32.57 -19.11
N VAL A 55 3.74 31.82 -20.21
CA VAL A 55 3.89 30.36 -20.23
C VAL A 55 5.36 29.94 -20.08
N GLY A 56 6.31 30.70 -20.62
CA GLY A 56 7.76 30.54 -20.39
C GLY A 56 8.22 30.99 -19.00
N LYS A 57 7.43 31.85 -18.34
CA LYS A 57 7.49 32.15 -16.89
C LYS A 57 6.51 31.31 -16.09
N SER A 58 6.02 30.17 -16.61
CA SER A 58 5.55 29.12 -15.71
C SER A 58 6.74 28.80 -14.80
N LEU A 59 6.56 29.13 -13.52
CA LEU A 59 7.61 29.07 -12.53
C LEU A 59 8.29 27.72 -12.68
N ALA A 60 9.60 27.71 -12.97
CA ALA A 60 10.42 26.58 -12.61
C ALA A 60 10.19 26.41 -11.11
N LEU A 61 9.33 25.46 -10.75
CA LEU A 61 9.13 25.07 -9.36
C LEU A 61 10.54 24.87 -8.82
N PRO A 62 10.90 25.52 -7.70
CA PRO A 62 12.20 25.29 -7.10
C PRO A 62 12.35 23.77 -6.96
N LEU A 63 13.30 23.19 -7.70
CA LEU A 63 13.65 21.79 -7.52
C LEU A 63 13.96 21.66 -6.04
N GLU A 64 13.20 20.81 -5.34
CA GLU A 64 13.47 20.54 -3.93
C GLU A 64 14.96 20.22 -3.82
N LYS A 65 15.63 20.87 -2.86
CA LYS A 65 17.06 20.65 -2.64
C LYS A 65 17.26 19.14 -2.47
N ALA A 66 18.20 18.58 -3.20
CA ALA A 66 18.54 17.17 -3.06
C ALA A 66 18.81 16.88 -1.57
N PRO A 67 18.24 15.79 -1.01
CA PRO A 67 18.37 15.50 0.41
C PRO A 67 19.84 15.31 0.78
N THR A 68 20.24 15.89 1.90
CA THR A 68 21.60 15.75 2.43
C THR A 68 21.81 14.32 2.90
N ALA A 69 23.07 13.87 3.00
CA ALA A 69 23.38 12.54 3.54
C ALA A 69 22.77 12.31 4.94
N ASP A 70 22.72 13.35 5.78
CA ASP A 70 22.08 13.29 7.09
C ASP A 70 20.55 13.15 6.99
N ASP A 71 19.92 13.83 6.04
CA ASP A 71 18.47 13.71 5.79
C ASP A 71 18.12 12.29 5.33
N ILE A 72 18.94 11.71 4.45
CA ILE A 72 18.81 10.32 4.00
C ILE A 72 19.02 9.37 5.18
N ALA A 73 20.05 9.60 6.01
CA ALA A 73 20.31 8.78 7.18
C ALA A 73 19.15 8.82 8.18
N GLN A 74 18.59 9.99 8.47
CA GLN A 74 17.41 10.13 9.32
C GLN A 74 16.19 9.43 8.71
N ALA A 75 15.95 9.59 7.42
CA ALA A 75 14.86 8.90 6.72
C ALA A 75 15.02 7.37 6.73
N LEU A 76 16.25 6.87 6.65
CA LEU A 76 16.55 5.44 6.78
C LEU A 76 16.34 4.96 8.21
N LEU A 77 16.76 5.73 9.22
CA LEU A 77 16.55 5.39 10.63
C LEU A 77 15.08 5.48 11.05
N ALA A 78 14.26 6.28 10.38
CA ALA A 78 12.81 6.27 10.58
C ALA A 78 12.18 4.93 10.18
N ARG A 79 12.83 4.14 9.32
CA ARG A 79 12.37 2.79 9.00
C ARG A 79 12.69 1.86 10.15
N LYS A 80 11.63 1.34 10.79
CA LYS A 80 11.70 0.41 11.92
C LYS A 80 12.72 -0.72 11.70
N LYS A 81 12.74 -1.34 10.52
CA LYS A 81 13.66 -2.42 10.14
C LYS A 81 15.14 -2.04 10.22
N ILE A 82 15.50 -0.83 9.79
CA ILE A 82 16.89 -0.35 9.81
C ILE A 82 17.29 0.03 11.23
N ALA A 83 16.40 0.72 11.95
CA ALA A 83 16.59 1.04 13.36
C ALA A 83 16.82 -0.24 14.19
N ARG A 84 16.04 -1.30 13.91
CA ARG A 84 16.15 -2.59 14.60
C ARG A 84 17.45 -3.32 14.32
N ARG A 85 17.85 -3.41 13.04
CA ARG A 85 19.16 -4.00 12.67
C ARG A 85 20.33 -3.28 13.33
N ARG A 86 20.27 -1.94 13.39
CA ARG A 86 21.29 -1.14 14.08
C ARG A 86 21.31 -1.46 15.58
N SER A 87 20.14 -1.53 16.22
CA SER A 87 20.03 -1.93 17.63
C SER A 87 20.66 -3.30 17.88
N ASN A 88 20.28 -4.31 17.10
CA ASN A 88 20.77 -5.69 17.27
C ASN A 88 22.29 -5.79 17.10
N TYR A 89 22.88 -5.01 16.18
CA TYR A 89 24.33 -4.96 16.00
C TYR A 89 25.06 -4.47 17.26
N TYR A 90 24.59 -3.37 17.86
CA TYR A 90 25.20 -2.83 19.08
C TYR A 90 24.88 -3.67 20.33
N GLU A 91 23.70 -4.29 20.41
CA GLU A 91 23.35 -5.25 21.45
C GLU A 91 24.27 -6.48 21.44
N ALA A 92 24.54 -7.04 20.25
CA ALA A 92 25.52 -8.11 20.09
C ALA A 92 26.95 -7.65 20.46
N SER A 93 27.33 -6.44 20.05
CA SER A 93 28.65 -5.86 20.37
C SER A 93 28.84 -5.57 21.86
N LEU A 94 27.75 -5.31 22.60
CA LEU A 94 27.78 -5.16 24.05
C LEU A 94 28.02 -6.49 24.78
N THR A 95 27.65 -7.62 24.17
CA THR A 95 27.84 -8.95 24.77
C THR A 95 29.34 -9.30 24.90
N ASP A 96 30.17 -8.86 23.96
CA ASP A 96 31.62 -9.02 24.04
C ASP A 96 32.25 -7.82 24.77
N SER A 97 32.98 -8.10 25.86
CA SER A 97 33.67 -7.09 26.66
C SER A 97 34.97 -6.59 26.03
N LYS A 98 35.48 -7.25 24.97
CA LYS A 98 36.73 -6.88 24.30
C LYS A 98 36.57 -5.75 23.26
N ILE A 99 35.34 -5.37 22.95
CA ILE A 99 35.05 -4.36 21.91
C ILE A 99 34.95 -2.98 22.55
N ASP A 100 35.96 -2.13 22.36
CA ASP A 100 36.00 -0.77 22.92
C ASP A 100 35.39 0.30 22.00
N ALA A 101 35.42 0.09 20.68
CA ALA A 101 34.84 0.99 19.68
C ALA A 101 34.61 0.28 18.35
N VAL A 102 33.74 0.85 17.51
CA VAL A 102 33.49 0.41 16.13
C VAL A 102 33.76 1.58 15.18
N GLY A 103 34.63 1.38 14.18
CA GLY A 103 34.93 2.35 13.14
C GLY A 103 34.25 2.03 11.82
N PHE A 104 33.70 3.05 11.15
CA PHE A 104 33.12 2.94 9.81
C PHE A 104 33.96 3.74 8.81
N ALA A 105 34.56 3.01 7.87
CA ALA A 105 35.31 3.59 6.75
C ALA A 105 34.41 3.68 5.50
N PRO A 106 34.40 4.80 4.76
CA PRO A 106 33.60 4.94 3.54
C PRO A 106 34.17 4.14 2.36
N SER A 107 35.44 3.72 2.44
CA SER A 107 36.11 2.90 1.45
C SER A 107 37.17 2.04 2.14
N HIS A 108 37.56 0.93 1.52
CA HIS A 108 38.71 0.13 1.95
C HIS A 108 40.03 0.89 1.87
N ASN A 109 40.05 2.00 1.11
CA ASN A 109 41.20 2.86 0.95
C ASN A 109 41.25 3.82 2.15
N LYS A 110 42.31 3.77 2.95
CA LYS A 110 42.51 4.57 4.19
C LYS A 110 42.71 6.09 3.97
N VAL A 111 42.15 6.64 2.91
CA VAL A 111 42.36 8.04 2.50
C VAL A 111 41.55 9.00 3.38
N THR A 112 40.42 8.54 3.93
CA THR A 112 39.54 9.33 4.79
C THR A 112 39.51 8.77 6.21
N ALA A 113 39.38 9.66 7.19
CA ALA A 113 39.27 9.28 8.59
C ALA A 113 37.99 8.47 8.84
N ASP A 114 38.12 7.43 9.65
CA ASP A 114 37.00 6.57 10.03
C ASP A 114 36.05 7.31 10.97
N LYS A 115 34.75 7.08 10.79
CA LYS A 115 33.75 7.51 11.77
C LYS A 115 33.71 6.48 12.88
N VAL A 116 34.26 6.83 14.04
CA VAL A 116 34.37 5.92 15.20
C VAL A 116 33.22 6.16 16.17
N VAL A 117 32.59 5.07 16.60
CA VAL A 117 31.56 5.04 17.64
C VAL A 117 32.15 4.36 18.88
N PRO A 118 32.30 5.06 20.01
CA PRO A 118 32.83 4.49 21.24
C PRO A 118 31.80 3.54 21.90
N ARG A 119 32.28 2.57 22.68
CA ARG A 119 31.42 1.62 23.42
C ARG A 119 30.40 2.32 24.33
N SER A 120 30.75 3.47 24.90
CA SER A 120 29.84 4.27 25.75
C SER A 120 28.52 4.59 25.05
N ASP A 121 28.54 4.71 23.72
CA ASP A 121 27.39 5.14 22.94
C ASP A 121 26.53 3.97 22.47
N PHE A 122 27.01 2.72 22.60
CA PHE A 122 26.30 1.54 22.09
C PHE A 122 24.91 1.42 22.71
N GLY A 123 24.78 1.65 24.01
CA GLY A 123 23.50 1.60 24.73
C GLY A 123 22.46 2.60 24.20
N ASN A 124 22.90 3.76 23.69
CA ASN A 124 22.01 4.78 23.12
C ASN A 124 21.35 4.32 21.81
N PHE A 125 21.91 3.30 21.16
CA PHE A 125 21.36 2.74 19.92
C PHE A 125 20.51 1.49 20.14
N VAL A 126 20.48 0.94 21.36
CA VAL A 126 19.70 -0.26 21.69
C VAL A 126 18.25 0.14 21.95
N ILE A 127 17.34 -0.44 21.18
CA ILE A 127 15.89 -0.24 21.31
C ILE A 127 15.33 -1.48 22.02
N ALA A 128 14.52 -1.29 23.07
CA ALA A 128 13.88 -2.41 23.77
C ALA A 128 12.98 -3.22 22.82
N LYS A 129 12.94 -4.56 22.99
CA LYS A 129 11.99 -5.42 22.26
C LYS A 129 10.61 -5.16 22.85
N ALA A 130 9.67 -4.76 22.01
CA ALA A 130 8.28 -4.66 22.43
C ALA A 130 7.70 -6.07 22.47
N ASN A 131 7.30 -6.53 23.66
CA ASN A 131 6.38 -7.66 23.75
C ASN A 131 5.01 -7.13 23.30
N LEU A 132 4.46 -7.76 22.26
CA LEU A 132 3.15 -7.40 21.75
C LEU A 132 2.08 -8.07 22.61
N GLU A 133 0.95 -7.39 22.77
CA GLU A 133 -0.21 -7.99 23.43
C GLU A 133 -0.68 -9.22 22.63
N PRO A 134 -0.97 -10.36 23.30
CA PRO A 134 -1.51 -11.53 22.63
C PRO A 134 -2.87 -11.22 21.97
N LEU A 135 -3.14 -11.86 20.83
CA LEU A 135 -4.50 -11.87 20.29
C LEU A 135 -5.33 -12.91 21.03
N VAL A 136 -6.43 -12.48 21.64
CA VAL A 136 -7.31 -13.34 22.44
C VAL A 136 -8.56 -13.69 21.65
N TYR A 137 -8.89 -14.98 21.60
CA TYR A 137 -10.10 -15.53 21.00
C TYR A 137 -10.91 -16.25 22.07
N GLU A 138 -12.00 -15.64 22.52
CA GLU A 138 -12.89 -16.24 23.52
C GLU A 138 -13.85 -17.25 22.88
N GLY A 139 -14.08 -18.38 23.55
CA GLY A 139 -15.05 -19.38 23.11
C GLY A 139 -14.75 -20.00 21.73
N LEU A 140 -13.47 -20.13 21.38
CA LEU A 140 -13.02 -20.75 20.14
C LEU A 140 -13.25 -22.27 20.17
N LEU A 141 -13.67 -22.85 19.05
CA LEU A 141 -13.71 -24.30 18.85
C LEU A 141 -12.37 -24.78 18.28
N LEU A 142 -11.57 -25.46 19.10
CA LEU A 142 -10.25 -25.97 18.74
C LEU A 142 -10.28 -27.50 18.64
N GLU A 143 -10.06 -28.03 17.44
CA GLU A 143 -9.97 -29.49 17.24
C GLU A 143 -8.60 -30.01 17.69
N ILE A 144 -8.59 -31.01 18.55
CA ILE A 144 -7.39 -31.64 19.10
C ILE A 144 -6.98 -32.83 18.24
N VAL A 145 -5.72 -32.81 17.82
CA VAL A 145 -5.12 -33.91 17.05
C VAL A 145 -4.48 -34.94 17.97
N SER A 146 -3.75 -34.48 19.00
CA SER A 146 -3.13 -35.37 19.99
C SER A 146 -2.60 -34.61 21.21
N PRO A 147 -2.68 -35.18 22.41
CA PRO A 147 -1.71 -34.88 23.47
C PRO A 147 -0.40 -35.58 23.11
N VAL A 148 0.69 -34.85 22.95
CA VAL A 148 2.01 -35.49 22.84
C VAL A 148 2.61 -35.57 24.24
N LEU A 149 2.32 -36.68 24.94
CA LEU A 149 2.98 -37.03 26.20
C LEU A 149 4.42 -37.49 25.88
N ARG A 150 5.37 -36.56 25.75
CA ARG A 150 6.80 -36.91 25.84
C ARG A 150 7.27 -36.70 27.27
N SER A 151 8.23 -37.51 27.73
CA SER A 151 8.87 -37.35 29.03
C SER A 151 9.32 -35.90 29.24
N GLY A 152 8.66 -35.17 30.16
CA GLY A 152 8.89 -33.75 30.39
C GLY A 152 7.61 -32.91 30.18
N SER A 153 7.52 -32.21 29.05
CA SER A 153 6.41 -31.28 28.74
C SER A 153 5.35 -31.91 27.83
N ILE A 154 4.09 -31.78 28.24
CA ILE A 154 2.94 -32.14 27.39
C ILE A 154 2.80 -31.07 26.32
N LYS A 155 3.19 -31.38 25.09
CA LYS A 155 2.94 -30.49 23.94
C LYS A 155 1.60 -30.85 23.33
N TRP A 156 0.64 -29.93 23.41
CA TRP A 156 -0.68 -30.09 22.83
C TRP A 156 -0.64 -29.73 21.35
N ARG A 157 -1.36 -30.47 20.52
CA ARG A 157 -1.53 -30.17 19.09
C ARG A 157 -3.00 -30.07 18.75
N GLY A 158 -3.37 -28.98 18.09
CA GLY A 158 -4.72 -28.74 17.60
C GLY A 158 -4.73 -28.12 16.22
N ILE A 159 -5.90 -27.99 15.63
CA ILE A 159 -6.12 -27.37 14.33
C ILE A 159 -6.67 -25.96 14.55
N PHE A 160 -5.90 -24.96 14.14
CA PHE A 160 -6.29 -23.56 14.13
C PHE A 160 -6.13 -23.03 12.70
N GLU A 161 -7.15 -22.37 12.15
CA GLU A 161 -7.15 -21.85 10.78
C GLU A 161 -6.69 -22.89 9.72
N LYS A 162 -7.19 -24.13 9.83
CA LYS A 162 -6.84 -25.27 8.94
C LYS A 162 -5.36 -25.69 9.00
N LYS A 163 -4.59 -25.22 9.98
CA LYS A 163 -3.19 -25.59 10.20
C LYS A 163 -3.06 -26.29 11.56
N THR A 164 -2.22 -27.33 11.61
CA THR A 164 -1.87 -27.95 12.89
C THR A 164 -0.89 -27.06 13.63
N VAL A 165 -1.29 -26.57 14.80
CA VAL A 165 -0.49 -25.74 15.69
C VAL A 165 -0.15 -26.50 16.96
N SER A 166 1.03 -26.24 17.51
CA SER A 166 1.39 -26.71 18.86
C SER A 166 1.12 -25.59 19.85
N PHE A 167 0.44 -25.90 20.95
CA PHE A 167 0.06 -24.92 21.96
C PHE A 167 0.34 -25.42 23.38
N GLU A 168 0.40 -24.48 24.30
CA GLU A 168 0.48 -24.75 25.74
C GLU A 168 -0.92 -24.76 26.36
N LEU A 169 -1.21 -25.75 27.20
CA LEU A 169 -2.43 -25.76 28.01
C LEU A 169 -2.12 -25.16 29.38
N GLN A 170 -2.61 -23.95 29.60
CA GLN A 170 -2.42 -23.18 30.84
C GLN A 170 -3.57 -23.37 31.83
N ASP A 171 -4.67 -24.00 31.40
CA ASP A 171 -5.76 -24.41 32.29
C ASP A 171 -5.30 -25.57 33.19
N ASP A 172 -4.81 -25.23 34.39
CA ASP A 172 -4.32 -26.20 35.38
C ASP A 172 -5.41 -27.18 35.86
N THR A 173 -6.67 -26.73 35.91
CA THR A 173 -7.79 -27.58 36.30
C THR A 173 -8.05 -28.66 35.27
N PHE A 174 -8.21 -28.27 34.00
CA PHE A 174 -8.40 -29.20 32.91
C PHE A 174 -7.19 -30.12 32.71
N ARG A 175 -5.96 -29.57 32.84
CA ARG A 175 -4.72 -30.36 32.76
C ARG A 175 -4.68 -31.46 33.83
N SER A 176 -5.16 -31.18 35.04
CA SER A 176 -5.23 -32.15 36.13
C SER A 176 -6.30 -33.21 35.91
N GLU A 177 -7.46 -32.85 35.34
CA GLU A 177 -8.52 -33.79 34.97
C GLU A 177 -8.09 -34.76 33.86
N VAL A 178 -7.35 -34.26 32.88
CA VAL A 178 -6.71 -35.06 31.84
C VAL A 178 -5.67 -36.01 32.43
N ALA A 179 -4.80 -35.52 33.31
CA ALA A 179 -3.77 -36.34 33.96
C ALA A 179 -4.36 -37.45 34.85
N SER A 180 -5.50 -37.16 35.50
CA SER A 180 -6.25 -38.12 36.31
C SER A 180 -7.20 -39.02 35.51
N GLN A 181 -7.15 -38.96 34.17
CA GLN A 181 -7.98 -39.75 33.24
C GLN A 181 -9.51 -39.55 33.43
N LYS A 182 -9.93 -38.47 34.09
CA LYS A 182 -11.36 -38.13 34.24
C LYS A 182 -11.95 -37.68 32.90
N VAL A 183 -11.14 -37.04 32.07
CA VAL A 183 -11.52 -36.59 30.73
C VAL A 183 -10.76 -37.44 29.71
N GLN A 184 -11.50 -38.20 28.91
CA GLN A 184 -10.96 -38.91 27.75
C GLN A 184 -11.16 -38.07 26.50
N PHE A 185 -10.13 -38.00 25.68
CA PHE A 185 -10.16 -37.30 24.40
C PHE A 185 -9.43 -38.14 23.36
N GLN A 186 -9.90 -38.05 22.12
CA GLN A 186 -9.39 -38.78 20.99
C GLN A 186 -9.02 -37.79 19.88
N ASN A 187 -8.32 -38.27 18.86
CA ASN A 187 -8.09 -37.47 17.66
C ASN A 187 -9.46 -37.00 17.10
N GLY A 188 -9.62 -35.70 16.88
CA GLY A 188 -10.86 -35.08 16.43
C GLY A 188 -11.77 -34.57 17.56
N THR A 189 -11.40 -34.73 18.83
CA THR A 189 -12.11 -34.06 19.94
C THR A 189 -12.03 -32.55 19.77
N THR A 190 -13.14 -31.83 19.95
CA THR A 190 -13.16 -30.36 19.84
C THR A 190 -13.32 -29.73 21.22
N LEU A 191 -12.42 -28.83 21.58
CA LEU A 191 -12.51 -28.03 22.81
C LEU A 191 -13.21 -26.71 22.50
N LEU A 192 -14.12 -26.29 23.38
CA LEU A 192 -14.57 -24.91 23.47
C LEU A 192 -13.68 -24.19 24.48
N CYS A 193 -12.84 -23.27 24.04
CA CYS A 193 -11.80 -22.70 24.90
C CYS A 193 -11.46 -21.25 24.56
N ASP A 194 -10.83 -20.56 25.51
CA ASP A 194 -10.20 -19.27 25.28
C ASP A 194 -8.76 -19.51 24.78
N PHE A 195 -8.44 -18.92 23.64
CA PHE A 195 -7.21 -19.19 22.88
C PHE A 195 -6.42 -17.91 22.65
N GLU A 196 -5.13 -17.94 22.98
CA GLU A 196 -4.21 -16.82 22.82
C GLU A 196 -3.16 -17.10 21.76
N VAL A 197 -2.97 -16.14 20.86
CA VAL A 197 -1.87 -16.12 19.89
C VAL A 197 -0.84 -15.10 20.36
N HIS A 198 0.27 -15.58 20.89
CA HIS A 198 1.36 -14.72 21.34
C HIS A 198 2.13 -14.21 20.13
N GLN A 199 2.38 -12.90 20.10
CA GLN A 199 3.13 -12.25 19.04
C GLN A 199 4.39 -11.60 19.61
N ARG A 200 5.43 -11.57 18.81
CA ARG A 200 6.65 -10.84 19.14
C ARG A 200 7.21 -10.15 17.91
N GLU A 201 7.99 -9.12 18.15
CA GLU A 201 8.76 -8.47 17.10
C GLU A 201 10.05 -9.26 16.85
N ASP A 202 10.30 -9.60 15.59
CA ASP A 202 11.51 -10.28 15.15
C ASP A 202 12.70 -9.31 15.04
N ASP A 203 13.88 -9.85 14.68
CA ASP A 203 15.10 -9.05 14.51
C ASP A 203 15.04 -8.05 13.34
N THR A 204 14.01 -8.14 12.49
CA THR A 204 13.76 -7.22 11.38
C THR A 204 12.68 -6.19 11.68
N GLY A 205 12.05 -6.26 12.85
CA GLY A 205 10.96 -5.37 13.25
C GLY A 205 9.58 -5.80 12.75
N GLU A 206 9.49 -6.97 12.12
CA GLU A 206 8.26 -7.59 11.64
C GLU A 206 7.60 -8.39 12.78
N ILE A 207 6.27 -8.52 12.72
CA ILE A 207 5.52 -9.25 13.74
C ILE A 207 5.53 -10.72 13.37
N GLU A 208 6.04 -11.57 14.26
CA GLU A 208 5.97 -13.02 14.14
C GLU A 208 5.16 -13.64 15.28
N ILE A 209 4.59 -14.82 15.01
CA ILE A 209 3.88 -15.60 16.02
C ILE A 209 4.91 -16.29 16.91
N ALA A 210 4.93 -15.93 18.19
CA ALA A 210 5.82 -16.49 19.20
C ALA A 210 5.31 -17.85 19.71
N GLY A 211 3.99 -18.04 19.76
CA GLY A 211 3.38 -19.25 20.27
C GLY A 211 1.87 -19.17 20.40
N TYR A 212 1.30 -20.27 20.87
CA TYR A 212 -0.13 -20.44 21.06
C TYR A 212 -0.40 -20.98 22.47
N ALA A 213 -1.44 -20.51 23.12
CA ALA A 213 -1.86 -20.99 24.43
C ALA A 213 -3.38 -21.16 24.51
N VAL A 214 -3.82 -22.18 25.24
CA VAL A 214 -5.20 -22.32 25.70
C VAL A 214 -5.22 -21.94 27.17
N THR A 215 -5.88 -20.83 27.49
CA THR A 215 -5.91 -20.29 28.85
C THR A 215 -7.03 -20.89 29.68
N LYS A 216 -8.17 -21.20 29.05
CA LYS A 216 -9.33 -21.77 29.73
C LYS A 216 -10.13 -22.69 28.82
N VAL A 217 -10.54 -23.84 29.34
CA VAL A 217 -11.43 -24.80 28.65
C VAL A 217 -12.82 -24.73 29.28
N HIS A 218 -13.83 -24.49 28.45
CA HIS A 218 -15.24 -24.40 28.87
C HIS A 218 -15.99 -25.71 28.66
N ASP A 219 -15.73 -26.41 27.55
CA ASP A 219 -16.44 -27.65 27.20
C ASP A 219 -15.61 -28.55 26.27
N VAL A 220 -15.91 -29.85 26.27
CA VAL A 220 -15.25 -30.87 25.45
C VAL A 220 -16.30 -31.63 24.63
N LYS A 221 -16.23 -31.48 23.31
CA LYS A 221 -17.11 -32.18 22.37
C LYS A 221 -16.41 -33.40 21.80
N ALA A 222 -17.06 -34.55 21.90
CA ALA A 222 -16.59 -35.79 21.28
C ALA A 222 -16.38 -35.59 19.76
N PRO A 223 -15.46 -36.36 19.14
CA PRO A 223 -15.26 -36.30 17.71
C PRO A 223 -16.59 -36.53 17.01
N GLN A 224 -17.00 -35.57 16.18
CA GLN A 224 -18.11 -35.80 15.26
C GLN A 224 -17.62 -36.90 14.32
N MET A 225 -18.10 -38.14 14.52
CA MET A 225 -17.99 -39.14 13.47
C MET A 225 -18.72 -38.54 12.27
N PHE A 226 -17.96 -38.13 11.25
CA PHE A 226 -18.55 -37.94 9.94
C PHE A 226 -19.16 -39.30 9.58
N ARG A 227 -20.46 -39.48 9.84
CA ARG A 227 -21.26 -40.37 9.02
C ARG A 227 -21.02 -39.82 7.63
N LYS A 228 -20.22 -40.53 6.82
CA LYS A 228 -20.38 -40.47 5.38
C LYS A 228 -21.85 -40.80 5.19
N ASN A 229 -22.69 -39.78 5.05
CA ASN A 229 -23.97 -39.96 4.42
C ASN A 229 -23.57 -40.46 3.03
N SER A 230 -23.73 -41.76 2.84
CA SER A 230 -23.79 -42.38 1.54
C SER A 230 -24.70 -41.51 0.70
N ALA A 231 -24.11 -40.75 -0.23
CA ALA A 231 -24.82 -40.01 -1.25
C ALA A 231 -25.45 -40.98 -2.28
N GLU A 232 -25.97 -42.12 -1.82
CA GLU A 232 -26.62 -43.15 -2.62
C GLU A 232 -27.96 -43.60 -1.99
N GLU A 233 -28.44 -43.00 -0.90
CA GLU A 233 -29.72 -43.40 -0.28
C GLU A 233 -30.86 -42.40 -0.49
N GLN A 234 -30.73 -41.47 -1.44
CA GLN A 234 -31.83 -40.59 -1.87
C GLN A 234 -31.87 -40.37 -3.38
N LEU A 235 -31.90 -41.44 -4.16
CA LEU A 235 -32.55 -41.44 -5.48
C LEU A 235 -33.37 -42.73 -5.65
N ASN A 236 -34.27 -43.00 -4.69
CA ASN A 236 -35.43 -43.85 -4.99
C ASN A 236 -36.47 -43.00 -5.73
N LEU A 237 -36.12 -42.54 -6.95
CA LEU A 237 -37.13 -42.12 -7.92
C LEU A 237 -37.72 -43.42 -8.49
N GLN A 238 -38.87 -43.82 -7.97
CA GLN A 238 -39.75 -44.72 -8.69
C GLN A 238 -40.14 -44.02 -9.99
N LEU A 239 -39.50 -44.43 -11.09
CA LEU A 239 -39.92 -44.04 -12.43
C LEU A 239 -41.29 -44.68 -12.69
N PRO A 240 -42.30 -43.92 -13.15
CA PRO A 240 -43.56 -44.50 -13.57
C PRO A 240 -43.32 -45.38 -14.80
N ASP A 241 -43.87 -46.58 -14.78
CA ASP A 241 -43.86 -47.50 -15.92
C ASP A 241 -44.69 -46.90 -17.06
N TRP A 242 -44.05 -46.58 -18.18
CA TRP A 242 -44.70 -46.13 -19.41
C TRP A 242 -44.55 -47.20 -20.49
N SER A 243 -45.01 -48.43 -20.21
CA SER A 243 -45.26 -49.42 -21.25
C SER A 243 -46.67 -49.99 -21.17
N SER A 244 -47.60 -49.32 -21.84
CA SER A 244 -48.65 -49.96 -22.66
C SER A 244 -49.55 -48.87 -23.21
N ASP A 245 -49.38 -48.54 -24.49
CA ASP A 245 -50.46 -48.21 -25.42
C ASP A 245 -49.86 -47.80 -26.77
N ILE A 246 -49.39 -48.81 -27.51
CA ILE A 246 -49.45 -48.80 -28.98
C ILE A 246 -49.97 -50.18 -29.36
N ASP A 247 -51.30 -50.30 -29.38
CA ASP A 247 -51.99 -51.32 -30.14
C ASP A 247 -51.99 -50.96 -31.62
N VAL A 248 -51.95 -52.02 -32.42
CA VAL A 248 -51.95 -52.11 -33.90
C VAL A 248 -53.09 -51.36 -34.57
#